data_AF-A0A1R1YYB7-F1
#
_entry.id   AF-A0A1R1YYB7-F1
#
_cell.length_a   1.000
_cell.length_b   1.000
_cell.length_c   1.000
_cell.angle_alpha   90.00
_cell.angle_beta   90.00
_cell.angle_gamma   90.00
#
_symmetry.space_group_name_H-M   'P 1'
#
loop_
_entity.id
_entity.type
_entity.pdbx_description
1 polymer ?
#
loop_
_entity_poly.entity_id
_entity_poly.type
_entity_poly.pdbx_seq_one_letter_code
_entity_poly.pdbx_strand_id
1 'polypeptide(L)'
;MAQQASPVAPSLDAHLGNIADRLIDIAGCVASEAEAATASVRGMSDQAERVASLAASLEAAAGIMAGAVRQQAEALAMARESLTANKLVVDTLDQSIGRVASISATIATIAQESRILSLNARIEAARAESGASAFAVVATEMAVLATRTKTATDDIGANALAIAHDIGAAGDMVAAYEMLVSEQDELLTRSLDHAASQSDAARELATITAEAVGAIDQAASAIGRVGAHAVAVKVLARQLSRLSRRDDRETGG
;
A
#
# COMPACT_ATOMS: atom_id res chain seq x y z
N MET A 1 55.54 76.38 -45.72
CA MET A 1 55.38 76.44 -44.24
C MET A 1 54.05 75.79 -43.89
N ALA A 2 53.96 75.24 -42.66
CA ALA A 2 52.84 74.54 -42.05
C ALA A 2 52.73 73.03 -42.39
N GLN A 3 53.56 72.28 -41.68
CA GLN A 3 53.44 70.86 -41.38
C GLN A 3 52.30 70.70 -40.35
N GLN A 4 51.21 70.02 -40.71
CA GLN A 4 50.13 69.67 -39.78
C GLN A 4 50.34 68.26 -39.24
N ALA A 5 50.49 68.24 -37.92
CA ALA A 5 50.43 67.17 -36.92
C ALA A 5 49.97 65.77 -37.40
N SER A 6 50.86 64.80 -37.21
CA SER A 6 50.53 63.39 -37.02
C SER A 6 49.82 63.19 -35.67
N PRO A 7 48.82 62.31 -35.54
CA PRO A 7 48.17 62.04 -34.26
C PRO A 7 49.19 61.38 -33.32
N VAL A 8 49.32 61.94 -32.12
CA VAL A 8 50.08 61.38 -31.00
C VAL A 8 49.46 60.02 -30.66
N ALA A 9 50.22 58.94 -30.82
CA ALA A 9 49.86 57.63 -30.28
C ALA A 9 49.64 57.78 -28.76
N PRO A 10 48.58 57.23 -28.17
CA PRO A 10 48.38 57.35 -26.72
C PRO A 10 49.60 56.81 -25.99
N SER A 11 50.09 57.51 -24.96
CA SER A 11 51.24 57.05 -24.17
C SER A 11 50.96 55.63 -23.65
N LEU A 12 52.01 54.82 -23.52
CA LEU A 12 51.92 53.45 -23.00
C LEU A 12 51.18 53.43 -21.65
N ASP A 13 51.37 54.46 -20.85
CA ASP A 13 50.73 54.66 -19.54
C ASP A 13 49.21 54.82 -19.64
N ALA A 14 48.70 55.61 -20.60
CA ALA A 14 47.26 55.73 -20.80
C ALA A 14 46.62 54.38 -21.18
N HIS A 15 47.32 53.54 -21.95
CA HIS A 15 46.86 52.18 -22.25
C HIS A 15 46.90 51.27 -21.03
N LEU A 16 47.96 51.31 -20.23
CA LEU A 16 48.09 50.51 -19.01
C LEU A 16 47.03 50.89 -17.96
N GLY A 17 46.73 52.18 -17.82
CA GLY A 17 45.63 52.67 -16.98
C GLY A 17 44.27 52.12 -17.42
N ASN A 18 43.95 52.20 -18.71
CA ASN A 18 42.70 51.66 -19.27
C ASN A 18 42.60 50.13 -19.11
N ILE A 19 43.70 49.39 -19.27
CA ILE A 19 43.75 47.94 -19.03
C ILE A 19 43.48 47.64 -17.56
N ALA A 20 44.11 48.39 -16.65
CA ALA A 20 43.95 48.19 -15.23
C ALA A 20 42.51 48.47 -14.76
N ASP A 21 41.88 49.55 -15.24
CA ASP A 21 40.49 49.86 -14.91
C ASP A 21 39.54 48.77 -15.43
N ARG A 22 39.74 48.29 -16.67
CA ARG A 22 38.99 47.13 -17.20
C ARG A 22 39.18 45.86 -16.38
N LEU A 23 40.39 45.58 -15.91
CA LEU A 23 40.67 44.41 -15.06
C LEU A 23 39.99 44.54 -13.69
N ILE A 24 39.89 45.75 -13.13
CA ILE A 24 39.16 46.00 -11.88
C ILE A 24 37.67 45.71 -12.06
N ASP A 25 37.08 46.16 -13.17
CA ASP A 25 35.66 45.94 -13.46
C ASP A 25 35.36 44.46 -13.69
N ILE A 26 36.16 43.76 -14.51
CA ILE A 26 36.03 42.32 -14.75
C ILE A 26 36.18 41.55 -13.43
N ALA A 27 37.21 41.86 -12.64
CA ALA A 27 37.41 41.22 -11.34
C ALA A 27 36.25 41.50 -10.36
N GLY A 28 35.66 42.70 -10.39
CA GLY A 28 34.46 43.01 -9.62
C GLY A 28 33.26 42.17 -10.04
N CYS A 29 33.05 42.02 -11.34
CA CYS A 29 31.97 41.19 -11.90
C CYS A 29 32.14 39.72 -11.51
N VAL A 30 33.34 39.16 -11.71
CA VAL A 30 33.64 37.75 -11.37
C VAL A 30 33.49 37.50 -9.87
N ALA A 31 33.90 38.44 -9.01
CA ALA A 31 33.70 38.31 -7.56
C ALA A 31 32.21 38.27 -7.19
N SER A 32 31.39 39.14 -7.79
CA SER A 32 29.94 39.14 -7.57
C SER A 32 29.27 37.85 -8.09
N GLU A 33 29.70 37.35 -9.25
CA GLU A 33 29.24 36.05 -9.77
C GLU A 33 29.62 34.89 -8.84
N ALA A 34 30.83 34.91 -8.28
CA ALA A 34 31.27 33.90 -7.31
C ALA A 34 30.45 33.94 -6.01
N GLU A 35 30.09 35.13 -5.51
CA GLU A 35 29.18 35.28 -4.36
C GLU A 35 27.79 34.72 -4.65
N ALA A 36 27.22 35.05 -5.82
CA ALA A 36 25.92 34.50 -6.25
C ALA A 36 25.97 32.98 -6.41
N ALA A 37 27.03 32.44 -7.01
CA ALA A 37 27.23 31.00 -7.15
C ALA A 37 27.38 30.31 -5.78
N THR A 38 28.05 30.95 -4.81
CA THR A 38 28.16 30.44 -3.43
C THR A 38 26.78 30.33 -2.77
N ALA A 39 25.90 31.32 -2.95
CA ALA A 39 24.54 31.26 -2.45
C ALA A 39 23.74 30.11 -3.09
N SER A 40 23.90 29.90 -4.40
CA SER A 40 23.27 28.78 -5.12
C SER A 40 23.74 27.42 -4.60
N VAL A 41 25.04 27.25 -4.37
CA VAL A 41 25.62 26.01 -3.82
C VAL A 41 25.06 25.70 -2.42
N ARG A 42 24.90 26.71 -1.55
CA ARG A 42 24.24 26.51 -0.24
C ARG A 42 22.81 26.04 -0.39
N GLY A 43 22.03 26.65 -1.28
CA GLY A 43 20.66 26.21 -1.56
C GLY A 43 20.58 24.78 -2.11
N MET A 44 21.56 24.37 -2.93
CA MET A 44 21.68 22.98 -3.39
C MET A 44 22.00 22.02 -2.24
N SER A 45 22.87 22.42 -1.30
CA SER A 45 23.20 21.63 -0.10
C SER A 45 21.96 21.40 0.77
N ASP A 46 21.20 22.46 1.06
CA ASP A 46 19.95 22.37 1.84
C ASP A 46 18.94 21.44 1.14
N GLN A 47 18.85 21.53 -0.19
CA GLN A 47 17.96 20.67 -0.97
C GLN A 47 18.41 19.19 -0.94
N ALA A 48 19.72 18.93 -1.01
CA ALA A 48 20.27 17.58 -0.91
C ALA A 48 19.96 16.96 0.48
N GLU A 49 20.14 17.71 1.56
CA GLU A 49 19.78 17.25 2.92
C GLU A 49 18.28 16.89 3.03
N ARG A 50 17.41 17.71 2.43
CA ARG A 50 15.96 17.43 2.40
C ARG A 50 15.64 16.14 1.62
N VAL A 51 16.31 15.90 0.48
CA VAL A 51 16.11 14.68 -0.30
C VAL A 51 16.63 13.45 0.47
N ALA A 52 17.78 13.55 1.14
CA ALA A 52 18.30 12.48 1.99
C ALA A 52 17.32 12.12 3.12
N SER A 53 16.76 13.13 3.78
CA SER A 53 15.75 12.92 4.83
C SER A 53 14.47 12.26 4.28
N LEU A 54 14.03 12.65 3.09
CA LEU A 54 12.88 12.03 2.43
C LEU A 54 13.15 10.57 2.07
N ALA A 55 14.35 10.27 1.54
CA ALA A 55 14.77 8.90 1.22
C ALA A 55 14.77 8.01 2.48
N ALA A 56 15.32 8.49 3.59
CA ALA A 56 15.30 7.77 4.87
C ALA A 56 13.86 7.53 5.38
N SER A 57 12.98 8.52 5.22
CA SER A 57 11.57 8.40 5.59
C SER A 57 10.83 7.38 4.73
N LEU A 58 11.14 7.31 3.43
CA LEU A 58 10.59 6.33 2.50
C LEU A 58 11.03 4.90 2.85
N GLU A 59 12.31 4.70 3.18
CA GLU A 59 12.82 3.38 3.64
C GLU A 59 12.12 2.94 4.93
N ALA A 60 11.95 3.85 5.89
CA ALA A 60 11.22 3.54 7.13
C ALA A 60 9.76 3.17 6.87
N ALA A 61 9.07 3.91 5.99
CA ALA A 61 7.69 3.63 5.61
C ALA A 61 7.56 2.26 4.91
N ALA A 62 8.49 1.92 4.00
CA ALA A 62 8.55 0.62 3.36
C ALA A 62 8.75 -0.52 4.37
N GLY A 63 9.63 -0.32 5.35
CA GLY A 63 9.84 -1.28 6.44
C GLY A 63 8.59 -1.52 7.30
N ILE A 64 7.88 -0.44 7.66
CA ILE A 64 6.61 -0.53 8.40
C ILE A 64 5.56 -1.28 7.57
N MET A 65 5.45 -0.96 6.27
CA MET A 65 4.52 -1.61 5.35
C MET A 65 4.79 -3.11 5.25
N ALA A 66 6.05 -3.51 5.07
CA ALA A 66 6.44 -4.93 5.03
C ALA A 66 6.11 -5.67 6.34
N GLY A 67 6.27 -5.00 7.48
CA GLY A 67 5.87 -5.53 8.79
C GLY A 67 4.36 -5.74 8.91
N ALA A 68 3.57 -4.74 8.52
CA ALA A 68 2.11 -4.80 8.55
C ALA A 68 1.57 -5.91 7.62
N VAL A 69 2.14 -6.06 6.43
CA VAL A 69 1.74 -7.11 5.48
C VAL A 69 2.02 -8.50 6.04
N ARG A 70 3.15 -8.69 6.74
CA ARG A 70 3.45 -9.97 7.41
C ARG A 70 2.43 -10.32 8.48
N GLN A 71 2.07 -9.35 9.33
CA GLN A 71 1.05 -9.54 10.36
C GLN A 71 -0.30 -9.89 9.74
N GLN A 72 -0.64 -9.25 8.62
CA GLN A 72 -1.90 -9.53 7.92
C GLN A 72 -1.89 -10.90 7.23
N ALA A 73 -0.74 -11.38 6.75
CA ALA A 73 -0.58 -12.73 6.22
C ALA A 73 -0.81 -13.80 7.31
N GLU A 74 -0.32 -13.57 8.53
CA GLU A 74 -0.58 -14.46 9.67
C GLU A 74 -2.08 -14.51 10.01
N ALA A 75 -2.75 -13.35 10.06
CA ALA A 75 -4.19 -13.29 10.29
C ALA A 75 -4.99 -13.98 9.17
N LEU A 76 -4.55 -13.85 7.92
CA LEU A 76 -5.16 -14.50 6.78
C LEU A 76 -5.00 -16.04 6.83
N ALA A 77 -3.84 -16.52 7.29
CA ALA A 77 -3.63 -17.95 7.51
C ALA A 77 -4.61 -18.52 8.55
N MET A 78 -4.83 -17.79 9.66
CA MET A 78 -5.84 -18.16 10.66
C MET A 78 -7.26 -18.16 10.07
N ALA A 79 -7.58 -17.16 9.22
CA ALA A 79 -8.88 -17.11 8.54
C ALA A 79 -9.11 -18.30 7.60
N ARG A 80 -8.07 -18.75 6.88
CA ARG A 80 -8.10 -19.96 6.03
C ARG A 80 -8.38 -21.23 6.83
N GLU A 81 -7.76 -21.37 7.99
CA GLU A 81 -7.99 -22.49 8.89
C GLU A 81 -9.45 -22.49 9.40
N SER A 82 -9.93 -21.33 9.87
CA SER A 82 -11.31 -21.17 10.32
C SER A 82 -12.32 -21.47 9.21
N LEU A 83 -12.06 -21.02 7.99
CA LEU A 83 -12.87 -21.31 6.81
C LEU A 83 -12.96 -22.82 6.53
N THR A 84 -11.82 -23.53 6.61
CA THR A 84 -11.77 -24.98 6.41
C THR A 84 -12.60 -25.70 7.49
N ALA A 85 -12.50 -25.26 8.74
CA ALA A 85 -13.30 -25.80 9.83
C ALA A 85 -14.81 -25.53 9.63
N ASN A 86 -15.17 -24.32 9.20
CA ASN A 86 -16.57 -23.95 8.94
C ASN A 86 -17.19 -24.77 7.80
N LYS A 87 -16.44 -25.02 6.72
CA LYS A 87 -16.87 -25.94 5.64
C LYS A 87 -17.24 -27.31 6.19
N LEU A 88 -16.36 -27.89 7.00
CA LEU A 88 -16.60 -29.20 7.61
C LEU A 88 -17.86 -29.22 8.49
N VAL A 89 -18.11 -28.14 9.24
CA VAL A 89 -19.32 -28.00 10.07
C VAL A 89 -20.57 -27.94 9.20
N VAL A 90 -20.57 -27.13 8.13
CA VAL A 90 -21.68 -27.03 7.18
C VAL A 90 -21.98 -28.40 6.55
N ASP A 91 -20.95 -29.10 6.06
CA ASP A 91 -21.11 -30.43 5.46
C ASP A 91 -21.66 -31.45 6.47
N THR A 92 -21.21 -31.39 7.72
CA THR A 92 -21.68 -32.29 8.79
C THR A 92 -23.14 -32.00 9.16
N LEU A 93 -23.53 -30.73 9.20
CA LEU A 93 -24.91 -30.33 9.47
C LEU A 93 -25.83 -30.76 8.33
N ASP A 94 -25.41 -30.61 7.08
CA ASP A 94 -26.17 -31.04 5.89
C ASP A 94 -26.44 -32.56 5.92
N GLN A 95 -25.40 -33.35 6.21
CA GLN A 95 -25.57 -34.80 6.37
C GLN A 95 -26.50 -35.17 7.54
N SER A 96 -26.39 -34.45 8.66
CA SER A 96 -27.18 -34.70 9.86
C SER A 96 -28.66 -34.39 9.62
N ILE A 97 -28.96 -33.26 8.97
CA ILE A 97 -30.34 -32.88 8.66
C ILE A 97 -30.96 -33.80 7.61
N GLY A 98 -30.18 -34.27 6.63
CA GLY A 98 -30.61 -35.29 5.67
C GLY A 98 -31.01 -36.61 6.36
N ARG A 99 -30.26 -37.04 7.38
CA ARG A 99 -30.61 -38.21 8.20
C ARG A 99 -31.91 -37.99 8.99
N VAL A 100 -32.09 -36.81 9.59
CA VAL A 100 -33.33 -36.47 10.31
C VAL A 100 -34.53 -36.50 9.36
N ALA A 101 -34.40 -35.92 8.16
CA ALA A 101 -35.46 -35.92 7.15
C ALA A 101 -35.83 -37.37 6.73
N SER A 102 -34.84 -38.24 6.52
CA SER A 102 -35.05 -39.64 6.17
C SER A 102 -35.74 -40.44 7.29
N ILE A 103 -35.33 -40.23 8.54
CA ILE A 103 -35.97 -40.88 9.70
C ILE A 103 -37.42 -40.39 9.84
N SER A 104 -37.66 -39.08 9.71
CA SER A 104 -39.01 -38.52 9.78
C SER A 104 -39.95 -39.11 8.72
N ALA A 105 -39.46 -39.22 7.47
CA ALA A 105 -40.21 -39.85 6.38
C ALA A 105 -40.53 -41.34 6.65
N THR A 106 -39.61 -42.06 7.28
CA THR A 106 -39.83 -43.45 7.70
C THR A 106 -40.90 -43.55 8.76
N ILE A 107 -40.87 -42.70 9.79
CA ILE A 107 -41.88 -42.67 10.86
C ILE A 107 -43.24 -42.26 10.30
N ALA A 108 -43.30 -41.30 9.36
CA ALA A 108 -44.53 -40.91 8.68
C ALA A 108 -45.17 -42.10 7.93
N THR A 109 -44.35 -42.93 7.29
CA THR A 109 -44.78 -44.16 6.62
C THR A 109 -45.34 -45.18 7.61
N ILE A 110 -44.62 -45.43 8.71
CA ILE A 110 -45.07 -46.34 9.79
C ILE A 110 -46.39 -45.86 10.41
N ALA A 111 -46.54 -44.54 10.62
CA ALA A 111 -47.77 -43.94 11.14
C ALA A 111 -48.93 -44.15 10.17
N GLN A 112 -48.69 -44.01 8.86
CA GLN A 112 -49.71 -44.27 7.84
C GLN A 112 -50.13 -45.75 7.79
N GLU A 113 -49.18 -46.68 7.84
CA GLU A 113 -49.45 -48.12 7.92
C GLU A 113 -50.21 -48.49 9.19
N SER A 114 -49.79 -47.95 10.35
CA SER A 114 -50.46 -48.15 11.64
C SER A 114 -51.90 -47.64 11.61
N ARG A 115 -52.15 -46.52 10.93
CA ARG A 115 -53.51 -45.99 10.74
C ARG A 115 -54.36 -46.95 9.91
N ILE A 116 -53.82 -47.51 8.82
CA ILE A 116 -54.52 -48.52 8.00
C ILE A 116 -54.81 -49.78 8.82
N LEU A 117 -53.83 -50.26 9.59
CA LEU A 117 -53.99 -51.43 10.45
C LEU A 117 -55.06 -51.21 11.52
N SER A 118 -55.05 -50.04 12.16
CA SER A 118 -56.05 -49.66 13.17
C SER A 118 -57.46 -49.59 12.58
N LEU A 119 -57.60 -49.12 11.34
CA LEU A 119 -58.87 -49.10 10.63
C LEU A 119 -59.38 -50.53 10.35
N ASN A 120 -58.50 -51.42 9.87
CA ASN A 120 -58.83 -52.82 9.66
C ASN A 120 -59.26 -53.51 10.95
N ALA A 121 -58.52 -53.29 12.05
CA ALA A 121 -58.87 -53.82 13.37
C ALA A 121 -60.24 -53.31 13.86
N ARG A 122 -60.55 -52.03 13.60
CA ARG A 122 -61.83 -51.42 13.96
C ARG A 122 -63.00 -52.00 13.15
N ILE A 123 -62.79 -52.29 11.87
CA ILE A 123 -63.77 -52.97 11.01
C ILE A 123 -64.01 -54.40 11.54
N GLU A 124 -62.95 -55.12 11.89
CA GLU A 124 -63.07 -56.49 12.37
C GLU A 124 -63.74 -56.56 13.75
N ALA A 125 -63.44 -55.61 14.65
CA ALA A 125 -64.12 -55.49 15.93
C ALA A 125 -65.62 -55.16 15.80
N ALA A 126 -66.03 -54.49 14.71
CA ALA A 126 -67.44 -54.26 14.40
C ALA A 126 -68.14 -55.50 13.79
N ARG A 127 -67.37 -56.45 13.24
CA ARG A 127 -67.87 -57.71 12.67
C ARG A 127 -67.99 -58.84 13.69
N ALA A 128 -67.20 -58.82 14.76
CA ALA A 128 -67.24 -59.85 15.79
C ALA A 128 -68.47 -59.71 16.72
N GLU A 129 -69.18 -60.82 16.97
CA GLU A 129 -70.26 -60.90 17.97
C GLU A 129 -69.70 -60.87 19.42
N SER A 130 -70.59 -60.65 20.41
CA SER A 130 -70.34 -60.33 21.84
C SER A 130 -68.89 -60.48 22.36
N GLY A 131 -68.22 -59.35 22.64
CA GLY A 131 -66.91 -59.29 23.30
C GLY A 131 -65.91 -58.29 22.70
N ALA A 132 -66.16 -57.79 21.48
CA ALA A 132 -65.20 -56.96 20.73
C ALA A 132 -65.22 -55.45 21.04
N SER A 133 -66.07 -54.99 21.97
CA SER A 133 -66.19 -53.57 22.34
C SER A 133 -64.86 -52.97 22.81
N ALA A 134 -64.11 -53.67 23.66
CA ALA A 134 -62.81 -53.21 24.12
C ALA A 134 -61.78 -53.12 22.98
N PHE A 135 -61.81 -54.06 22.03
CA PHE A 135 -60.94 -54.04 20.84
C PHE A 135 -61.26 -52.87 19.90
N ALA A 136 -62.53 -52.50 19.74
CA ALA A 136 -62.93 -51.34 18.94
C ALA A 136 -62.43 -50.01 19.53
N VAL A 137 -62.41 -49.89 20.86
CA VAL A 137 -61.85 -48.73 21.57
C VAL A 137 -60.34 -48.64 21.35
N VAL A 138 -59.61 -49.74 21.53
CA VAL A 138 -58.15 -49.79 21.29
C VAL A 138 -57.82 -49.43 19.84
N ALA A 139 -58.56 -49.98 18.86
CA ALA A 139 -58.35 -49.66 17.45
C ALA A 139 -58.62 -48.18 17.13
N THR A 140 -59.59 -47.56 17.79
CA THR A 140 -59.85 -46.12 17.64
C THR A 140 -58.71 -45.28 18.22
N GLU A 141 -58.22 -45.63 19.41
CA GLU A 141 -57.11 -44.93 20.06
C GLU A 141 -55.81 -45.06 19.24
N MET A 142 -55.54 -46.24 18.67
CA MET A 142 -54.41 -46.45 17.75
C MET A 142 -54.52 -45.57 16.50
N ALA A 143 -55.72 -45.39 15.93
CA ALA A 143 -55.93 -44.52 14.77
C ALA A 143 -55.66 -43.04 15.09
N VAL A 144 -56.07 -42.60 16.28
CA VAL A 144 -55.80 -41.24 16.79
C VAL A 144 -54.30 -41.05 17.00
N LEU A 145 -53.63 -42.01 17.65
CA LEU A 145 -52.19 -41.96 17.90
C LEU A 145 -51.41 -41.91 16.58
N ALA A 146 -51.74 -42.79 15.63
CA ALA A 146 -51.12 -42.81 14.30
C ALA A 146 -51.30 -41.48 13.55
N THR A 147 -52.48 -40.85 13.67
CA THR A 147 -52.73 -39.52 13.08
C THR A 147 -51.87 -38.44 13.73
N ARG A 148 -51.77 -38.43 15.07
CA ARG A 148 -50.93 -37.49 15.81
C ARG A 148 -49.45 -37.68 15.48
N THR A 149 -48.99 -38.93 15.35
CA THR A 149 -47.62 -39.24 14.94
C THR A 149 -47.34 -38.71 13.54
N LYS A 150 -48.26 -38.91 12.58
CA LYS A 150 -48.10 -38.37 11.23
C LYS A 150 -47.97 -36.85 11.21
N THR A 151 -48.85 -36.14 11.92
CA THR A 151 -48.77 -34.68 12.02
C THR A 151 -47.44 -34.24 12.63
N ALA A 152 -46.98 -34.88 13.70
CA ALA A 152 -45.70 -34.55 14.31
C ALA A 152 -44.51 -34.81 13.35
N THR A 153 -44.53 -35.87 12.56
CA THR A 153 -43.48 -36.13 11.56
C THR A 153 -43.51 -35.16 10.39
N ASP A 154 -44.70 -34.71 9.97
CA ASP A 154 -44.84 -33.69 8.93
C ASP A 154 -44.24 -32.35 9.41
N ASP A 155 -44.50 -31.97 10.67
CA ASP A 155 -43.89 -30.78 11.31
C ASP A 155 -42.37 -30.90 11.43
N ILE A 156 -41.85 -32.08 11.83
CA ILE A 156 -40.40 -32.34 11.85
C ILE A 156 -39.80 -32.21 10.45
N GLY A 157 -40.48 -32.72 9.42
CA GLY A 157 -40.04 -32.63 8.02
C GLY A 157 -39.97 -31.18 7.54
N ALA A 158 -41.00 -30.38 7.85
CA ALA A 158 -41.02 -28.96 7.52
C ALA A 158 -39.87 -28.19 8.19
N ASN A 159 -39.63 -28.45 9.48
CA ASN A 159 -38.50 -27.85 10.20
C ASN A 159 -37.14 -28.30 9.64
N ALA A 160 -37.01 -29.58 9.25
CA ALA A 160 -35.79 -30.08 8.64
C ALA A 160 -35.48 -29.41 7.29
N LEU A 161 -36.50 -29.14 6.47
CA LEU A 161 -36.35 -28.39 5.23
C LEU A 161 -35.91 -26.94 5.47
N ALA A 162 -36.48 -26.27 6.47
CA ALA A 162 -36.06 -24.91 6.84
C ALA A 162 -34.60 -24.88 7.30
N ILE A 163 -34.20 -25.82 8.15
CA ILE A 163 -32.79 -25.94 8.60
C ILE A 163 -31.86 -26.25 7.42
N ALA A 164 -32.25 -27.13 6.50
CA ALA A 164 -31.45 -27.42 5.31
C ALA A 164 -31.26 -26.19 4.41
N HIS A 165 -32.30 -25.36 4.26
CA HIS A 165 -32.20 -24.08 3.56
C HIS A 165 -31.19 -23.15 4.23
N ASP A 166 -31.25 -23.02 5.57
CA ASP A 166 -30.33 -22.16 6.32
C ASP A 166 -28.87 -22.67 6.26
N ILE A 167 -28.66 -23.99 6.24
CA ILE A 167 -27.35 -24.61 6.01
C ILE A 167 -26.83 -24.29 4.60
N GLY A 168 -27.69 -24.34 3.58
CA GLY A 168 -27.34 -23.94 2.22
C GLY A 168 -26.88 -22.48 2.15
N ALA A 169 -27.63 -21.57 2.76
CA ALA A 169 -27.24 -20.16 2.85
C ALA A 169 -25.92 -19.96 3.61
N ALA A 170 -25.67 -20.76 4.67
CA ALA A 170 -24.38 -20.76 5.36
C ALA A 170 -23.23 -21.25 4.47
N GLY A 171 -23.47 -22.27 3.64
CA GLY A 171 -22.52 -22.74 2.62
C GLY A 171 -22.15 -21.67 1.60
N ASP A 172 -23.15 -20.93 1.09
CA ASP A 172 -22.93 -19.83 0.16
C ASP A 172 -22.08 -18.70 0.79
N MET A 173 -22.35 -18.36 2.06
CA MET A 173 -21.54 -17.39 2.81
C MET A 173 -20.09 -17.85 2.98
N VAL A 174 -19.88 -19.14 3.29
CA VAL A 174 -18.56 -19.74 3.40
C VAL A 174 -17.80 -19.67 2.06
N ALA A 175 -18.47 -19.97 0.94
CA ALA A 175 -17.87 -19.86 -0.40
C ALA A 175 -17.50 -18.41 -0.75
N ALA A 176 -18.37 -17.45 -0.42
CA ALA A 176 -18.06 -16.02 -0.61
C ALA A 176 -16.85 -15.59 0.24
N TYR A 177 -16.75 -16.08 1.48
CA TYR A 177 -15.62 -15.78 2.35
C TYR A 177 -14.30 -16.39 1.84
N GLU A 178 -14.36 -17.56 1.20
CA GLU A 178 -13.20 -18.16 0.52
C GLU A 178 -12.65 -17.27 -0.60
N MET A 179 -13.54 -16.73 -1.45
CA MET A 179 -13.12 -15.80 -2.51
C MET A 179 -12.45 -14.55 -1.94
N LEU A 180 -13.02 -13.98 -0.86
CA LEU A 180 -12.45 -12.80 -0.20
C LEU A 180 -11.06 -13.09 0.39
N VAL A 181 -10.88 -14.26 0.99
CA VAL A 181 -9.59 -14.70 1.53
C VAL A 181 -8.55 -14.90 0.43
N SER A 182 -8.97 -15.39 -0.75
CA SER A 182 -8.09 -15.50 -1.92
C SER A 182 -7.68 -14.13 -2.46
N GLU A 183 -8.63 -13.20 -2.58
CA GLU A 183 -8.37 -11.82 -3.03
C GLU A 183 -7.43 -11.08 -2.07
N GLN A 184 -7.60 -11.26 -0.76
CA GLN A 184 -6.69 -10.70 0.25
C GLN A 184 -5.27 -11.23 0.09
N ASP A 185 -5.07 -12.50 -0.23
CA ASP A 185 -3.74 -13.09 -0.42
C ASP A 185 -2.98 -12.44 -1.59
N GLU A 186 -3.68 -12.21 -2.70
CA GLU A 186 -3.12 -11.50 -3.85
C GLU A 186 -2.79 -10.03 -3.53
N LEU A 187 -3.64 -9.36 -2.75
CA LEU A 187 -3.40 -8.00 -2.29
C LEU A 187 -2.17 -7.91 -1.38
N LEU A 188 -1.96 -8.89 -0.50
CA LEU A 188 -0.79 -8.94 0.38
C LEU A 188 0.49 -9.14 -0.42
N THR A 189 0.48 -10.04 -1.41
CA THR A 189 1.64 -10.25 -2.28
C THR A 189 2.02 -8.98 -3.03
N ARG A 190 1.04 -8.30 -3.66
CA ARG A 190 1.27 -7.00 -4.32
C ARG A 190 1.77 -5.92 -3.36
N SER A 191 1.33 -5.94 -2.12
CA SER A 191 1.77 -4.98 -1.10
C SER A 191 3.22 -5.21 -0.67
N LEU A 192 3.68 -6.47 -0.60
CA LEU A 192 5.09 -6.79 -0.37
C LEU A 192 5.98 -6.31 -1.53
N ASP A 193 5.55 -6.54 -2.77
CA ASP A 193 6.30 -6.10 -3.95
C ASP A 193 6.42 -4.56 -4.00
N HIS A 194 5.35 -3.85 -3.64
CA HIS A 194 5.39 -2.39 -3.51
C HIS A 194 6.33 -1.93 -2.39
N ALA A 195 6.31 -2.58 -1.23
CA ALA A 195 7.22 -2.24 -0.13
C ALA A 195 8.69 -2.47 -0.54
N ALA A 196 9.00 -3.57 -1.22
CA ALA A 196 10.32 -3.84 -1.75
C ALA A 196 10.76 -2.77 -2.76
N SER A 197 9.88 -2.42 -3.71
CA SER A 197 10.16 -1.40 -4.72
C SER A 197 10.38 0.00 -4.11
N GLN A 198 9.61 0.37 -3.08
CA GLN A 198 9.82 1.63 -2.34
C GLN A 198 11.17 1.65 -1.62
N SER A 199 11.56 0.52 -1.05
CA SER A 199 12.84 0.39 -0.36
C SER A 199 14.02 0.52 -1.33
N ASP A 200 13.94 -0.09 -2.51
CA ASP A 200 14.95 0.05 -3.54
C ASP A 200 15.04 1.50 -4.06
N ALA A 201 13.90 2.15 -4.33
CA ALA A 201 13.86 3.55 -4.72
C ALA A 201 14.44 4.49 -3.64
N ALA A 202 14.19 4.19 -2.35
CA ALA A 202 14.77 4.95 -1.24
C ALA A 202 16.29 4.83 -1.20
N ARG A 203 16.84 3.62 -1.41
CA ARG A 203 18.30 3.41 -1.49
C ARG A 203 18.92 4.13 -2.68
N GLU A 204 18.27 4.06 -3.84
CA GLU A 204 18.74 4.77 -5.04
C GLU A 204 18.79 6.29 -4.82
N LEU A 205 17.72 6.86 -4.24
CA LEU A 205 17.69 8.27 -3.86
C LEU A 205 18.81 8.64 -2.87
N ALA A 206 19.09 7.78 -1.88
CA ALA A 206 20.17 8.01 -0.93
C ALA A 206 21.54 8.04 -1.64
N THR A 207 21.78 7.13 -2.58
CA THR A 207 23.01 7.11 -3.39
C THR A 207 23.14 8.36 -4.26
N ILE A 208 22.11 8.70 -5.03
CA ILE A 208 22.09 9.90 -5.89
C ILE A 208 22.34 11.16 -5.04
N THR A 209 21.74 11.23 -3.85
CA THR A 209 21.92 12.38 -2.96
C THR A 209 23.34 12.47 -2.43
N ALA A 210 23.96 11.34 -2.07
CA ALA A 210 25.37 11.32 -1.64
C ALA A 210 26.32 11.78 -2.76
N GLU A 211 26.07 11.37 -4.00
CA GLU A 211 26.81 11.84 -5.18
C GLU A 211 26.62 13.34 -5.41
N ALA A 212 25.38 13.84 -5.27
CA ALA A 212 25.06 15.26 -5.39
C ALA A 212 25.80 16.11 -4.33
N VAL A 213 25.85 15.66 -3.08
CA VAL A 213 26.63 16.32 -2.01
C VAL A 213 28.10 16.41 -2.39
N GLY A 214 28.69 15.31 -2.90
CA GLY A 214 30.07 15.33 -3.37
C GLY A 214 30.32 16.34 -4.51
N ALA A 215 29.39 16.47 -5.45
CA ALA A 215 29.46 17.46 -6.53
C ALA A 215 29.30 18.91 -6.02
N ILE A 216 28.42 19.13 -5.04
CA ILE A 216 28.21 20.43 -4.37
C ILE A 216 29.50 20.88 -3.68
N ASP A 217 30.19 20.01 -2.95
CA ASP A 217 31.46 20.33 -2.28
C ASP A 217 32.58 20.70 -3.27
N GLN A 218 32.64 20.01 -4.41
CA GLN A 218 33.57 20.32 -5.48
C GLN A 218 33.28 21.69 -6.11
N ALA A 219 32.00 21.99 -6.36
CA ALA A 219 31.56 23.28 -6.89
C ALA A 219 31.88 24.42 -5.90
N ALA A 220 31.57 24.23 -4.61
CA ALA A 220 31.89 25.19 -3.55
C ALA A 220 33.39 25.54 -3.54
N SER A 221 34.24 24.52 -3.61
CA SER A 221 35.70 24.68 -3.64
C SER A 221 36.18 25.41 -4.89
N ALA A 222 35.59 25.12 -6.07
CA ALA A 222 35.94 25.78 -7.32
C ALA A 222 35.54 27.27 -7.32
N ILE A 223 34.33 27.58 -6.85
CA ILE A 223 33.83 28.95 -6.71
C ILE A 223 34.69 29.76 -5.74
N GLY A 224 35.08 29.16 -4.61
CA GLY A 224 36.00 29.79 -3.65
C GLY A 224 37.35 30.19 -4.29
N ARG A 225 37.91 29.32 -5.14
CA ARG A 225 39.13 29.65 -5.90
C ARG A 225 38.91 30.78 -6.90
N VAL A 226 37.79 30.76 -7.65
CA VAL A 226 37.44 31.82 -8.61
C VAL A 226 37.30 33.18 -7.91
N GLY A 227 36.59 33.22 -6.79
CA GLY A 227 36.46 34.44 -5.97
C GLY A 227 37.82 34.96 -5.48
N ALA A 228 38.70 34.06 -5.01
CA ALA A 228 40.06 34.42 -4.60
C ALA A 228 40.90 34.97 -5.77
N HIS A 229 40.82 34.34 -6.96
CA HIS A 229 41.49 34.82 -8.16
C HIS A 229 40.99 36.21 -8.59
N ALA A 230 39.68 36.45 -8.53
CA ALA A 230 39.09 37.75 -8.82
C ALA A 230 39.65 38.84 -7.89
N VAL A 231 39.72 38.57 -6.58
CA VAL A 231 40.34 39.50 -5.61
C VAL A 231 41.81 39.76 -5.96
N ALA A 232 42.58 38.71 -6.29
CA ALA A 232 43.98 38.85 -6.67
C ALA A 232 44.17 39.73 -7.93
N VAL A 233 43.38 39.49 -8.98
CA VAL A 233 43.40 40.30 -10.22
C VAL A 233 43.07 41.75 -9.91
N LYS A 234 42.08 42.02 -9.06
CA LYS A 234 41.73 43.39 -8.64
C LYS A 234 42.88 44.09 -7.91
N VAL A 235 43.63 43.38 -7.07
CA VAL A 235 44.81 43.92 -6.37
C VAL A 235 45.94 44.22 -7.36
N LEU A 236 46.26 43.29 -8.27
CA LEU A 236 47.29 43.48 -9.29
C LEU A 236 46.95 44.62 -10.24
N ALA A 237 45.69 44.73 -10.67
CA ALA A 237 45.22 45.82 -11.52
C ALA A 237 45.38 47.19 -10.82
N ARG A 238 45.01 47.29 -9.54
CA ARG A 238 45.24 48.52 -8.75
C ARG A 238 46.72 48.88 -8.61
N GLN A 239 47.61 47.89 -8.51
CA GLN A 239 49.06 48.12 -8.51
C GLN A 239 49.53 48.64 -9.88
N LEU A 240 49.03 48.05 -10.98
CA LEU A 240 49.32 48.50 -12.33
C LEU A 240 48.87 49.95 -12.58
N SER A 241 47.65 50.32 -12.17
CA SER A 241 47.17 51.72 -12.25
C SER A 241 48.05 52.70 -11.48
N ARG A 242 48.63 52.27 -10.34
CA ARG A 242 49.53 53.11 -9.53
C ARG A 242 50.90 53.28 -10.18
N LEU A 243 51.44 52.23 -10.78
CA LEU A 243 52.74 52.25 -11.47
C LEU A 243 52.68 53.15 -12.71
N SER A 244 51.66 52.97 -13.57
CA SER A 244 51.45 53.82 -14.76
C SER A 244 51.34 55.32 -14.40
N ARG A 245 50.63 55.67 -13.32
CA ARG A 245 50.52 57.08 -12.86
C ARG A 245 51.81 57.64 -12.26
N ARG A 246 52.76 56.79 -11.88
CA ARG A 246 54.05 57.21 -11.32
C ARG A 246 55.05 57.52 -12.43
N ASP A 247 55.10 56.69 -13.47
CA ASP A 247 55.98 56.90 -14.63
C ASP A 247 55.57 58.15 -15.44
N ASP A 248 54.27 58.46 -15.54
CA ASP A 248 53.77 59.73 -16.12
C ASP A 248 54.29 60.97 -15.37
N ARG A 249 54.54 60.88 -14.06
CA ARG A 249 55.06 61.99 -13.24
C ARG A 249 56.57 62.14 -13.33
N GLU A 250 57.30 61.06 -13.63
CA GLU A 250 58.76 61.07 -13.75
C GLU A 250 59.23 61.41 -15.18
N THR A 251 58.37 61.24 -16.21
CA THR A 251 58.68 61.57 -17.62
C THR A 251 58.14 62.91 -18.11
N GLY A 252 57.18 63.51 -17.39
CA GLY A 252 56.55 64.81 -17.72
C GLY A 252 57.17 66.05 -17.05
N GLY A 253 58.35 65.93 -16.44
CA GLY A 253 59.14 67.04 -15.89
C GLY A 253 60.43 67.25 -16.66
#